data_AF-A0A937X848-F1
#
_entry.id   AF-A0A937X848-F1
#
_cell.length_a   1.000
_cell.length_b   1.000
_cell.length_c   1.000
_cell.angle_alpha   90.00
_cell.angle_beta   90.00
_cell.angle_gamma   90.00
#
_symmetry.space_group_name_H-M   'P 1'
#
loop_
_entity.id
_entity.type
_entity.pdbx_description
1 polymer ?
#
loop_
_entity_poly.entity_id
_entity_poly.type
_entity_poly.pdbx_seq_one_letter_code
_entity_poly.pdbx_strand_id
1 'polypeptide(L)'
;MRSVAISGWAALALLAAGPGTKADMSDLAAGVLLVHAPPGLEYSAAPAEGWCARYLDQHAIAGCEDAVQRIDDGESRLWFVLAAWEEPKTWMRVELGLGLYDPSDYVIDRWGVCGSGVVFATVCDWPAPNCGITIQASTAWSGNYVPLLWFAGTAYAAALVPLAESPFGYAGFQNALDPPEAWPARRLGALGVFRDGVAACPEEALIACCVDLDCVLAPGRQACLDLGGVPRPDEYDCLYAHCSVPPTAVCCLSFSGSCLLVDDYDCHFMGGTWHPAFRDCSTGPCPQTPAGPTTWGQLKRLYQPAP
;
A
#
# COMPACT_ATOMS: atom_id res chain seq x y z
N MET A 1 -12.27 42.04 -46.67
CA MET A 1 -12.39 41.06 -45.56
C MET A 1 -11.17 40.16 -45.62
N ARG A 2 -10.19 40.36 -44.72
CA ARG A 2 -8.94 39.59 -44.67
C ARG A 2 -9.02 38.62 -43.49
N SER A 3 -9.03 37.32 -43.79
CA SER A 3 -8.95 36.27 -42.78
C SER A 3 -7.51 36.11 -42.29
N VAL A 4 -7.33 36.14 -40.97
CA VAL A 4 -6.06 35.81 -40.30
C VAL A 4 -6.24 34.43 -39.68
N ALA A 5 -5.46 33.45 -40.14
CA ALA A 5 -5.38 32.12 -39.56
C ALA A 5 -4.27 32.12 -38.50
N ILE A 6 -4.62 31.81 -37.25
CA ILE A 6 -3.68 31.66 -36.14
C ILE A 6 -3.47 30.15 -35.94
N SER A 7 -2.29 29.66 -36.31
CA SER A 7 -1.84 28.29 -36.07
C SER A 7 -1.26 28.19 -34.66
N GLY A 8 -2.03 27.64 -33.72
CA GLY A 8 -1.54 27.29 -32.38
C GLY A 8 -0.87 25.92 -32.38
N TRP A 9 0.44 25.88 -32.17
CA TRP A 9 1.19 24.65 -31.89
C TRP A 9 1.06 24.34 -30.40
N ALA A 10 0.29 23.30 -30.06
CA ALA A 10 0.27 22.74 -28.72
C ALA A 10 1.45 21.76 -28.57
N ALA A 11 2.45 22.14 -27.76
CA ALA A 11 3.52 21.24 -27.37
C ALA A 11 2.98 20.29 -26.28
N LEU A 12 2.79 19.02 -26.65
CA LEU A 12 2.47 17.93 -25.72
C LEU A 12 3.76 17.59 -24.94
N ALA A 13 3.86 18.03 -23.69
CA ALA A 13 4.94 17.59 -22.80
C ALA A 13 4.66 16.14 -22.36
N LEU A 14 5.42 15.19 -22.92
CA LEU A 14 5.50 13.83 -22.39
C LEU A 14 6.29 13.89 -21.06
N LEU A 15 5.57 13.92 -19.94
CA LEU A 15 6.13 13.54 -18.64
C LEU A 15 6.47 12.05 -18.68
N ALA A 16 7.75 11.73 -18.82
CA ALA A 16 8.25 10.37 -18.64
C ALA A 16 8.11 10.02 -17.15
N ALA A 17 7.05 9.31 -16.79
CA ALA A 17 6.96 8.66 -15.49
C ALA A 17 8.16 7.71 -15.37
N GLY A 18 9.07 7.99 -14.44
CA GLY A 18 10.18 7.09 -14.13
C GLY A 18 9.64 5.70 -13.77
N PRO A 19 10.46 4.64 -13.90
CA PRO A 19 10.06 3.31 -13.48
C PRO A 19 9.85 3.33 -11.97
N GLY A 20 8.61 3.51 -11.54
CA GLY A 20 8.21 3.23 -10.17
C GLY A 20 8.60 1.78 -9.88
N THR A 21 9.33 1.55 -8.80
CA THR A 21 9.55 0.23 -8.25
C THR A 21 8.19 -0.43 -8.07
N LYS A 22 7.87 -1.38 -8.96
CA LYS A 22 6.63 -2.14 -8.84
C LYS A 22 6.75 -2.95 -7.56
N ALA A 23 5.72 -2.88 -6.73
CA ALA A 23 5.56 -3.74 -5.57
C ALA A 23 5.86 -5.20 -5.92
N ASP A 24 6.65 -5.87 -5.10
CA ASP A 24 6.87 -7.30 -5.23
C ASP A 24 5.58 -8.02 -4.83
N MET A 25 4.88 -8.59 -5.82
CA MET A 25 3.63 -9.31 -5.60
C MET A 25 3.85 -10.64 -4.85
N SER A 26 5.09 -11.14 -4.80
CA SER A 26 5.45 -12.40 -4.16
C SER A 26 5.96 -12.25 -2.73
N ASP A 27 6.32 -11.02 -2.32
CA ASP A 27 6.59 -10.69 -0.93
C ASP A 27 5.27 -10.48 -0.18
N LEU A 28 4.90 -11.48 0.62
CA LEU A 28 3.65 -11.50 1.37
C LEU A 28 3.79 -10.87 2.77
N ALA A 29 4.92 -10.21 3.05
CA ALA A 29 5.08 -9.44 4.28
C ALA A 29 3.92 -8.46 4.50
N ALA A 30 3.68 -8.14 5.77
CA ALA A 30 2.57 -7.29 6.23
C ALA A 30 1.15 -7.83 5.96
N GLY A 31 0.99 -9.00 5.34
CA GLY A 31 -0.32 -9.62 5.15
C GLY A 31 -1.05 -9.88 6.46
N VAL A 32 -2.35 -9.67 6.46
CA VAL A 32 -3.22 -9.89 7.64
C VAL A 32 -4.41 -10.75 7.26
N LEU A 33 -4.95 -11.47 8.24
CA LEU A 33 -6.22 -12.17 8.10
C LEU A 33 -7.32 -11.33 8.76
N LEU A 34 -8.13 -10.71 7.93
CA LEU A 34 -9.17 -9.77 8.33
C LEU A 34 -10.53 -10.46 8.36
N VAL A 35 -11.35 -10.14 9.36
CA VAL A 35 -12.76 -10.57 9.40
C VAL A 35 -13.64 -9.47 8.80
N HIS A 36 -14.62 -9.85 7.99
CA HIS A 36 -15.66 -8.94 7.54
C HIS A 36 -17.04 -9.61 7.51
N ALA A 37 -18.01 -9.02 8.20
CA ALA A 37 -19.43 -9.42 8.22
C ALA A 37 -20.26 -8.34 7.49
N PRO A 38 -20.51 -8.47 6.18
CA PRO A 38 -21.23 -7.46 5.42
C PRO A 38 -22.64 -7.22 6.00
N PRO A 39 -23.04 -5.96 6.23
CA PRO A 39 -24.37 -5.66 6.73
C PRO A 39 -25.44 -6.09 5.71
N GLY A 40 -26.49 -6.75 6.20
CA GLY A 40 -27.62 -7.19 5.38
C GLY A 40 -27.38 -8.47 4.55
N LEU A 41 -26.21 -9.11 4.67
CA LEU A 41 -25.97 -10.41 4.04
C LEU A 41 -26.32 -11.56 5.00
N GLU A 42 -27.52 -12.10 4.82
CA GLU A 42 -28.06 -13.20 5.65
C GLU A 42 -27.78 -14.55 5.04
N TYR A 43 -27.54 -15.54 5.88
CA TYR A 43 -27.42 -16.91 5.40
C TYR A 43 -28.79 -17.46 5.02
N SER A 44 -28.98 -17.71 3.74
CA SER A 44 -30.19 -18.30 3.18
C SER A 44 -29.89 -19.56 2.36
N ALA A 45 -30.80 -19.94 1.46
CA ALA A 45 -30.44 -20.84 0.37
C ALA A 45 -29.22 -20.26 -0.37
N ALA A 46 -28.21 -21.11 -0.60
CA ALA A 46 -26.98 -20.70 -1.28
C ALA A 46 -27.34 -20.13 -2.67
N PRO A 47 -26.82 -18.93 -3.01
CA PRO A 47 -27.06 -18.35 -4.31
C PRO A 47 -26.38 -19.20 -5.40
N ALA A 48 -26.86 -19.12 -6.64
CA ALA A 48 -26.38 -19.97 -7.73
C ALA A 48 -24.89 -19.75 -8.02
N GLU A 49 -24.43 -18.51 -7.87
CA GLU A 49 -23.04 -18.07 -8.00
C GLU A 49 -22.16 -18.42 -6.78
N GLY A 50 -22.77 -18.80 -5.66
CA GLY A 50 -22.09 -19.03 -4.39
C GLY A 50 -21.80 -17.75 -3.60
N TRP A 51 -21.59 -17.90 -2.29
CA TRP A 51 -21.47 -16.76 -1.37
C TRP A 51 -20.27 -15.85 -1.65
N CYS A 52 -19.14 -16.40 -2.10
CA CYS A 52 -17.95 -15.61 -2.39
C CYS A 52 -18.12 -14.74 -3.65
N ALA A 53 -18.79 -15.25 -4.69
CA ALA A 53 -19.07 -14.47 -5.88
C ALA A 53 -20.05 -13.33 -5.56
N ARG A 54 -21.09 -13.63 -4.77
CA ARG A 54 -22.03 -12.61 -4.28
C ARG A 54 -21.33 -11.56 -3.41
N TYR A 55 -20.42 -11.97 -2.54
CA TYR A 55 -19.61 -11.05 -1.76
C TYR A 55 -18.79 -10.13 -2.67
N LEU A 56 -18.08 -10.69 -3.64
CA LEU A 56 -17.23 -9.91 -4.56
C LEU A 56 -18.03 -8.91 -5.41
N ASP A 57 -19.27 -9.26 -5.77
CA ASP A 57 -20.16 -8.41 -6.57
C ASP A 57 -20.76 -7.24 -5.77
N GLN A 58 -21.13 -7.46 -4.51
CA GLN A 58 -22.01 -6.54 -3.76
C GLN A 58 -21.41 -5.99 -2.47
N HIS A 59 -20.40 -6.65 -1.92
CA HIS A 59 -19.91 -6.43 -0.56
C HIS A 59 -18.39 -6.40 -0.45
N ALA A 60 -17.67 -6.42 -1.58
CA ALA A 60 -16.22 -6.27 -1.58
C ALA A 60 -15.84 -4.92 -0.97
N ILE A 61 -14.90 -4.96 -0.03
CA ILE A 61 -14.33 -3.76 0.58
C ILE A 61 -13.09 -3.32 -0.18
N ALA A 62 -12.82 -2.02 -0.19
CA ALA A 62 -11.62 -1.45 -0.81
C ALA A 62 -10.49 -1.21 0.20
N GLY A 63 -10.84 -1.03 1.47
CA GLY A 63 -9.93 -0.75 2.57
C GLY A 63 -10.38 -1.37 3.89
N CYS A 64 -9.53 -1.30 4.91
CA CYS A 64 -9.84 -1.86 6.22
C CYS A 64 -10.94 -1.09 6.97
N GLU A 65 -11.09 0.20 6.70
CA GLU A 65 -12.12 1.07 7.28
C GLU A 65 -13.55 0.62 6.95
N ASP A 66 -13.72 -0.07 5.82
CA ASP A 66 -14.99 -0.64 5.40
C ASP A 66 -15.30 -1.99 6.09
N ALA A 67 -14.29 -2.59 6.72
CA ALA A 67 -14.43 -3.90 7.32
C ALA A 67 -15.28 -3.80 8.60
N VAL A 68 -16.42 -4.45 8.57
CA VAL A 68 -17.31 -4.66 9.72
C VAL A 68 -16.92 -5.96 10.44
N GLN A 69 -16.44 -5.89 11.69
CA GLN A 69 -16.10 -7.09 12.50
C GLN A 69 -17.15 -7.40 13.58
N ARG A 70 -18.37 -6.87 13.46
CA ARG A 70 -19.40 -6.98 14.49
C ARG A 70 -20.74 -7.40 13.90
N ILE A 71 -21.39 -8.35 14.55
CA ILE A 71 -22.78 -8.76 14.32
C ILE A 71 -23.58 -8.45 15.58
N ASP A 72 -24.75 -7.82 15.42
CA ASP A 72 -25.60 -7.36 16.54
C ASP A 72 -27.03 -7.94 16.49
N ASP A 73 -27.23 -9.06 15.82
CA ASP A 73 -28.50 -9.79 15.81
C ASP A 73 -28.32 -11.29 16.06
N GLY A 74 -29.43 -11.94 16.41
CA GLY A 74 -29.49 -13.38 16.71
C GLY A 74 -29.78 -14.25 15.49
N GLU A 75 -29.80 -13.68 14.28
CA GLU A 75 -30.07 -14.45 13.07
C GLU A 75 -28.81 -15.11 12.52
N SER A 76 -28.96 -16.05 11.58
CA SER A 76 -27.80 -16.66 10.94
C SER A 76 -27.17 -15.68 9.96
N ARG A 77 -25.95 -15.24 10.27
CA ARG A 77 -25.22 -14.21 9.53
C ARG A 77 -24.01 -14.77 8.83
N LEU A 78 -23.77 -14.26 7.63
CA LEU A 78 -22.55 -14.54 6.88
C LEU A 78 -21.43 -13.60 7.28
N TRP A 79 -20.25 -14.16 7.46
CA TRP A 79 -19.02 -13.42 7.62
C TRP A 79 -17.87 -14.12 6.91
N PHE A 80 -16.86 -13.35 6.55
CA PHE A 80 -15.78 -13.76 5.67
C PHE A 80 -14.44 -13.54 6.36
N VAL A 81 -13.48 -14.39 6.00
CA VAL A 81 -12.07 -14.16 6.27
C VAL A 81 -11.42 -13.72 4.98
N LEU A 82 -10.77 -12.58 5.01
CA LEU A 82 -10.11 -11.96 3.87
C LEU A 82 -8.59 -12.02 4.07
N ALA A 83 -7.88 -12.25 2.98
CA ALA A 83 -6.46 -11.95 2.87
C ALA A 83 -6.31 -10.47 2.49
N ALA A 84 -5.67 -9.67 3.34
CA ALA A 84 -5.59 -8.23 3.14
C ALA A 84 -4.15 -7.71 3.17
N TRP A 85 -3.90 -6.76 2.27
CA TRP A 85 -2.69 -5.97 2.08
C TRP A 85 -3.10 -4.59 1.54
N GLU A 86 -2.22 -3.60 1.68
CA GLU A 86 -2.40 -2.28 1.04
C GLU A 86 -2.12 -2.28 -0.46
N GLU A 87 -1.51 -3.34 -0.97
CA GLU A 87 -1.17 -3.50 -2.38
C GLU A 87 -1.48 -4.92 -2.87
N PRO A 88 -1.74 -5.11 -4.17
CA PRO A 88 -2.05 -6.43 -4.71
C PRO A 88 -0.91 -7.42 -4.51
N LYS A 89 -1.21 -8.58 -3.94
CA LYS A 89 -0.27 -9.70 -3.78
C LYS A 89 -0.72 -10.92 -4.58
N THR A 90 0.16 -11.92 -4.68
CA THR A 90 -0.13 -13.21 -5.29
C THR A 90 0.34 -14.35 -4.39
N TRP A 91 -0.58 -15.23 -4.00
CA TRP A 91 -0.30 -16.33 -3.08
C TRP A 91 -1.07 -17.60 -3.47
N MET A 92 -0.59 -18.76 -3.01
CA MET A 92 -1.20 -20.06 -3.34
C MET A 92 -1.70 -20.83 -2.13
N ARG A 93 -1.20 -20.53 -0.94
CA ARG A 93 -1.60 -21.24 0.28
C ARG A 93 -1.93 -20.25 1.38
N VAL A 94 -2.95 -20.59 2.16
CA VAL A 94 -3.25 -19.95 3.43
C VAL A 94 -3.45 -21.02 4.48
N GLU A 95 -2.97 -20.75 5.68
CA GLU A 95 -3.25 -21.55 6.86
C GLU A 95 -3.75 -20.64 7.96
N LEU A 96 -4.77 -21.10 8.70
CA LEU A 96 -5.29 -20.40 9.86
C LEU A 96 -6.05 -21.35 10.77
N GLY A 97 -6.31 -20.89 11.99
CA GLY A 97 -7.19 -21.51 12.96
C GLY A 97 -8.31 -20.58 13.41
N LEU A 98 -9.26 -21.16 14.14
CA LEU A 98 -10.13 -20.40 15.03
C LEU A 98 -9.61 -20.60 16.45
N GLY A 99 -9.46 -19.53 17.20
CA GLY A 99 -9.07 -19.62 18.60
C GLY A 99 -10.22 -20.11 19.47
N LEU A 100 -10.06 -19.93 20.78
CA LEU A 100 -11.08 -20.34 21.74
C LEU A 100 -12.31 -19.43 21.64
N TYR A 101 -13.48 -20.03 21.39
CA TYR A 101 -14.80 -19.44 21.55
C TYR A 101 -15.74 -20.50 22.14
N ASP A 102 -16.87 -20.08 22.72
CA ASP A 102 -17.88 -21.01 23.26
C ASP A 102 -18.94 -21.31 22.19
N PRO A 103 -19.07 -22.57 21.70
CA PRO A 103 -20.09 -22.93 20.73
C PRO A 103 -21.53 -22.80 21.25
N SER A 104 -21.74 -22.67 22.55
CA SER A 104 -23.06 -22.39 23.12
C SER A 104 -23.46 -20.92 23.00
N ASP A 105 -22.49 -20.01 22.91
CA ASP A 105 -22.74 -18.57 22.70
C ASP A 105 -22.84 -18.23 21.20
N TYR A 106 -22.07 -18.91 20.36
CA TYR A 106 -22.09 -18.74 18.90
C TYR A 106 -21.83 -20.06 18.16
N VAL A 107 -22.81 -20.49 17.36
CA VAL A 107 -22.71 -21.73 16.58
C VAL A 107 -22.36 -21.41 15.13
N ILE A 108 -21.24 -21.93 14.64
CA ILE A 108 -20.92 -21.92 13.20
C ILE A 108 -21.54 -23.19 12.58
N ASP A 109 -22.60 -23.03 11.80
CA ASP A 109 -23.36 -24.16 11.25
C ASP A 109 -22.92 -24.54 9.83
N ARG A 110 -22.37 -23.59 9.08
CA ARG A 110 -21.89 -23.79 7.70
C ARG A 110 -20.64 -22.96 7.43
N TRP A 111 -19.85 -23.44 6.48
CA TRP A 111 -18.66 -22.73 6.01
C TRP A 111 -18.30 -23.19 4.59
N GLY A 112 -17.46 -22.42 3.92
CA GLY A 112 -16.90 -22.80 2.64
C GLY A 112 -15.69 -21.96 2.24
N VAL A 113 -14.95 -22.45 1.25
CA VAL A 113 -13.76 -21.79 0.69
C VAL A 113 -14.14 -20.96 -0.53
N CYS A 114 -13.47 -19.83 -0.71
CA CYS A 114 -13.61 -18.96 -1.87
C CYS A 114 -12.60 -19.28 -2.97
N GLY A 115 -13.06 -19.19 -4.23
CA GLY A 115 -12.25 -19.46 -5.41
C GLY A 115 -12.00 -20.95 -5.67
N SER A 116 -10.92 -21.27 -6.40
CA SER A 116 -10.55 -22.64 -6.77
C SER A 116 -9.71 -23.36 -5.70
N GLY A 117 -9.81 -22.89 -4.44
CA GLY A 117 -9.16 -23.45 -3.28
C GLY A 117 -9.61 -24.87 -2.98
N VAL A 118 -8.66 -25.75 -2.66
CA VAL A 118 -8.92 -27.07 -2.11
C VAL A 118 -8.47 -27.07 -0.64
N VAL A 119 -9.29 -27.66 0.23
CA VAL A 119 -8.95 -27.91 1.63
C VAL A 119 -8.09 -29.17 1.69
N PHE A 120 -6.85 -29.04 2.15
CA PHE A 120 -5.91 -30.17 2.19
C PHE A 120 -5.80 -30.81 3.56
N ALA A 121 -5.99 -30.02 4.62
CA ALA A 121 -5.90 -30.51 5.98
C ALA A 121 -6.83 -29.71 6.87
N THR A 122 -7.65 -30.42 7.65
CA THR A 122 -8.32 -29.89 8.83
C THR A 122 -7.74 -30.60 10.03
N VAL A 123 -7.37 -29.86 11.06
CA VAL A 123 -7.13 -30.43 12.39
C VAL A 123 -8.45 -30.36 13.14
N CYS A 124 -8.83 -31.46 13.78
CA CYS A 124 -10.11 -31.65 14.47
C CYS A 124 -11.36 -31.34 13.61
N ASP A 125 -12.52 -31.24 14.27
CA ASP A 125 -13.83 -31.05 13.63
C ASP A 125 -14.02 -29.59 13.19
N TRP A 126 -13.17 -29.13 12.26
CA TRP A 126 -13.23 -27.77 11.73
C TRP A 126 -14.67 -27.42 11.27
N PRO A 127 -15.23 -26.28 11.70
CA PRO A 127 -14.57 -25.12 12.30
C PRO A 127 -14.76 -25.02 13.83
N ALA A 128 -14.59 -26.11 14.58
CA ALA A 128 -14.67 -26.06 16.04
C ALA A 128 -13.57 -25.17 16.69
N PRO A 129 -13.76 -24.71 17.95
CA PRO A 129 -12.76 -23.90 18.66
C PRO A 129 -11.40 -24.59 18.76
N ASN A 130 -10.31 -23.82 18.60
CA ASN A 130 -8.93 -24.30 18.55
C ASN A 130 -8.65 -25.31 17.42
N CYS A 131 -9.48 -25.36 16.39
CA CYS A 131 -9.19 -26.12 15.16
C CYS A 131 -8.53 -25.24 14.11
N GLY A 132 -7.95 -25.87 13.09
CA GLY A 132 -7.28 -25.17 12.00
C GLY A 132 -7.44 -25.85 10.66
N ILE A 133 -7.21 -25.08 9.61
CA ILE A 133 -7.34 -25.49 8.23
C ILE A 133 -6.17 -24.97 7.39
N THR A 134 -5.76 -25.78 6.43
CA THR A 134 -4.88 -25.36 5.34
C THR A 134 -5.66 -25.38 4.03
N ILE A 135 -5.64 -24.26 3.32
CA ILE A 135 -6.25 -24.09 2.02
C ILE A 135 -5.14 -23.84 1.01
N GLN A 136 -5.13 -24.60 -0.08
CA GLN A 136 -4.22 -24.39 -1.19
C GLN A 136 -5.03 -24.21 -2.46
N ALA A 137 -4.76 -23.14 -3.17
CA ALA A 137 -5.40 -22.82 -4.42
C ALA A 137 -4.81 -23.62 -5.57
N SER A 138 -5.68 -24.07 -6.47
CA SER A 138 -5.25 -24.66 -7.75
C SER A 138 -4.79 -23.61 -8.76
N THR A 139 -5.16 -22.34 -8.53
CA THR A 139 -4.68 -21.16 -9.25
C THR A 139 -4.35 -20.12 -8.20
N ALA A 140 -3.18 -19.47 -8.32
CA ALA A 140 -2.79 -18.45 -7.35
C ALA A 140 -3.89 -17.39 -7.21
N TRP A 141 -4.25 -17.09 -5.97
CA TRP A 141 -5.06 -15.91 -5.69
C TRP A 141 -4.22 -14.67 -5.98
N SER A 142 -4.89 -13.60 -6.40
CA SER A 142 -4.24 -12.31 -6.61
C SER A 142 -5.18 -11.17 -6.26
N GLY A 143 -4.63 -10.10 -5.69
CA GLY A 143 -5.38 -8.90 -5.30
C GLY A 143 -5.10 -8.46 -3.86
N ASN A 144 -5.95 -7.56 -3.39
CA ASN A 144 -6.04 -7.06 -2.03
C ASN A 144 -7.46 -7.31 -1.49
N TYR A 145 -7.59 -7.49 -0.17
CA TYR A 145 -8.88 -7.74 0.50
C TYR A 145 -9.68 -8.91 -0.13
N VAL A 146 -8.99 -9.98 -0.51
CA VAL A 146 -9.58 -11.12 -1.23
C VAL A 146 -10.22 -12.09 -0.24
N PRO A 147 -11.50 -12.47 -0.42
CA PRO A 147 -12.14 -13.44 0.46
C PRO A 147 -11.54 -14.84 0.27
N LEU A 148 -11.21 -15.48 1.38
CA LEU A 148 -10.64 -16.83 1.46
C LEU A 148 -11.67 -17.86 1.91
N LEU A 149 -12.45 -17.50 2.92
CA LEU A 149 -13.44 -18.34 3.57
C LEU A 149 -14.70 -17.53 3.84
N TRP A 150 -15.83 -18.22 3.89
CA TRP A 150 -17.05 -17.72 4.50
C TRP A 150 -17.54 -18.69 5.56
N PHE A 151 -18.23 -18.14 6.54
CA PHE A 151 -18.90 -18.84 7.62
C PHE A 151 -20.33 -18.33 7.73
N ALA A 152 -21.27 -19.23 8.00
CA ALA A 152 -22.56 -18.87 8.53
C ALA A 152 -22.60 -19.30 10.00
N GLY A 153 -23.12 -18.43 10.85
CA GLY A 153 -23.30 -18.76 12.25
C GLY A 153 -24.45 -18.01 12.90
N THR A 154 -24.98 -18.59 13.97
CA THR A 154 -26.11 -18.06 14.75
C THR A 154 -25.66 -17.70 16.14
N ALA A 155 -26.06 -16.52 16.59
CA ALA A 155 -25.71 -15.97 17.89
C ALA A 155 -26.77 -16.28 18.96
N TYR A 156 -26.31 -16.74 20.13
CA TYR A 156 -27.13 -17.01 21.31
C TYR A 156 -26.75 -16.13 22.50
N ALA A 157 -25.50 -15.66 22.54
CA ALA A 157 -24.99 -14.71 23.53
C ALA A 157 -23.83 -13.90 22.95
N ALA A 158 -23.30 -12.96 23.75
CA ALA A 158 -22.16 -12.17 23.34
C ALA A 158 -20.91 -13.04 23.23
N ALA A 159 -20.29 -13.10 22.06
CA ALA A 159 -19.15 -13.97 21.78
C ALA A 159 -18.05 -13.23 21.03
N LEU A 160 -16.83 -13.77 21.11
CA LEU A 160 -15.71 -13.37 20.27
C LEU A 160 -15.18 -14.63 19.58
N VAL A 161 -15.12 -14.62 18.25
CA VAL A 161 -14.59 -15.72 17.44
C VAL A 161 -13.26 -15.24 16.83
N PRO A 162 -12.12 -15.46 17.50
CA PRO A 162 -10.83 -15.02 17.02
C PRO A 162 -10.32 -15.94 15.91
N LEU A 163 -9.68 -15.35 14.90
CA LEU A 163 -8.73 -16.08 14.08
C LEU A 163 -7.48 -16.33 14.92
N ALA A 164 -6.88 -17.50 14.75
CA ALA A 164 -5.72 -17.93 15.52
C ALA A 164 -4.72 -18.68 14.62
N GLU A 165 -3.57 -19.02 15.19
CA GLU A 165 -2.71 -20.03 14.61
C GLU A 165 -3.46 -21.38 14.57
N SER A 166 -3.20 -22.15 13.51
CA SER A 166 -3.63 -23.54 13.47
C SER A 166 -2.99 -24.32 14.63
N PRO A 167 -3.48 -25.53 14.96
CA PRO A 167 -2.81 -26.40 15.94
C PRO A 167 -1.37 -26.78 15.58
N PHE A 168 -0.90 -26.48 14.37
CA PHE A 168 0.50 -26.64 13.97
C PHE A 168 1.36 -25.41 14.31
N GLY A 169 0.79 -24.38 14.95
CA GLY A 169 1.50 -23.18 15.39
C GLY A 169 1.77 -22.19 14.25
N TYR A 170 0.88 -22.14 13.25
CA TYR A 170 1.03 -21.23 12.13
C TYR A 170 -0.30 -20.65 11.64
N ALA A 171 -0.31 -19.35 11.35
CA ALA A 171 -1.32 -18.71 10.53
C ALA A 171 -0.63 -17.72 9.59
N GLY A 172 -0.94 -17.78 8.30
CA GLY A 172 -0.23 -16.99 7.31
C GLY A 172 -0.40 -17.49 5.88
N PHE A 173 0.52 -17.06 5.02
CA PHE A 173 0.44 -17.20 3.58
C PHE A 173 1.68 -17.87 3.01
N GLN A 174 1.53 -18.57 1.88
CA GLN A 174 2.66 -18.99 1.05
C GLN A 174 2.49 -18.50 -0.38
N ASN A 175 3.57 -18.01 -0.96
CA ASN A 175 3.56 -17.45 -2.31
C ASN A 175 3.50 -18.54 -3.38
N ALA A 176 3.57 -18.11 -4.64
CA ALA A 176 3.52 -18.98 -5.80
C ALA A 176 4.89 -19.45 -6.32
N LEU A 177 5.98 -19.21 -5.57
CA LEU A 177 7.33 -19.56 -6.01
C LEU A 177 7.62 -21.06 -5.85
N ASP A 178 8.71 -21.49 -6.49
CA ASP A 178 9.27 -22.84 -6.36
C ASP A 178 10.76 -22.74 -5.96
N PRO A 179 11.12 -23.03 -4.70
CA PRO A 179 10.26 -23.49 -3.62
C PRO A 179 9.32 -22.39 -3.08
N PRO A 180 8.15 -22.76 -2.52
CA PRO A 180 7.26 -21.80 -1.89
C PRO A 180 7.87 -21.26 -0.60
N GLU A 181 7.79 -19.95 -0.43
CA GLU A 181 8.19 -19.27 0.79
C GLU A 181 6.94 -19.02 1.66
N ALA A 182 7.11 -18.92 2.98
CA ALA A 182 6.02 -18.80 3.94
C ALA A 182 6.16 -17.54 4.79
N TRP A 183 5.05 -16.80 4.95
CA TRP A 183 4.98 -15.56 5.72
C TRP A 183 3.88 -15.65 6.76
N PRO A 184 4.19 -15.54 8.06
CA PRO A 184 3.15 -15.46 9.08
C PRO A 184 2.28 -14.22 8.84
N ALA A 185 0.98 -14.34 9.07
CA ALA A 185 0.10 -13.18 9.08
C ALA A 185 0.55 -12.24 10.20
N ARG A 186 0.75 -10.97 9.88
CA ARG A 186 1.19 -9.94 10.84
C ARG A 186 0.17 -9.76 11.95
N ARG A 187 -1.11 -9.87 11.62
CA ARG A 187 -2.25 -9.74 12.54
C ARG A 187 -3.37 -10.69 12.14
N LEU A 188 -4.13 -11.11 13.15
CA LEU A 188 -5.29 -11.98 13.04
C LEU A 188 -6.50 -11.24 13.62
N GLY A 189 -7.57 -11.13 12.82
CA GLY A 189 -8.81 -10.47 13.24
C GLY A 189 -9.68 -11.37 14.12
N ALA A 190 -10.80 -10.82 14.59
CA ALA A 190 -11.82 -11.59 15.28
C ALA A 190 -13.21 -11.05 14.96
N LEU A 191 -14.18 -11.95 14.81
CA LEU A 191 -15.60 -11.57 14.76
C LEU A 191 -16.10 -11.32 16.20
N GLY A 192 -16.71 -10.17 16.43
CA GLY A 192 -17.49 -9.88 17.63
C GLY A 192 -18.98 -10.10 17.37
N VAL A 193 -19.65 -10.73 18.33
CA VAL A 193 -21.09 -10.99 18.31
C VAL A 193 -21.70 -10.34 19.55
N PHE A 194 -22.60 -9.38 19.37
CA PHE A 194 -23.12 -8.47 20.42
C PHE A 194 -22.03 -7.71 21.20
N ARG A 195 -20.82 -7.62 20.63
CA ARG A 195 -19.65 -6.92 21.15
C ARG A 195 -18.73 -6.58 20.01
N ASP A 196 -17.78 -5.68 20.25
CA ASP A 196 -16.79 -5.33 19.23
C ASP A 196 -15.87 -6.52 18.92
N GLY A 197 -15.62 -6.72 17.63
CA GLY A 197 -14.60 -7.64 17.14
C GLY A 197 -13.19 -7.05 17.23
N VAL A 198 -12.23 -7.74 16.63
CA VAL A 198 -10.84 -7.26 16.53
C VAL A 198 -10.53 -6.99 15.07
N ALA A 199 -10.30 -5.72 14.75
CA ALA A 199 -9.78 -5.33 13.44
C ALA A 199 -8.31 -5.78 13.32
N ALA A 200 -8.00 -6.41 12.20
CA ALA A 200 -6.64 -6.73 11.77
C ALA A 200 -6.39 -6.01 10.45
N CYS A 201 -6.31 -4.69 10.51
CA CYS A 201 -5.94 -3.91 9.33
C CYS A 201 -4.50 -4.22 8.95
N PRO A 202 -4.18 -4.24 7.65
CA PRO A 202 -2.80 -4.05 7.25
C PRO A 202 -2.44 -2.67 7.81
N GLU A 203 -1.48 -2.61 8.72
CA GLU A 203 -0.99 -1.30 9.15
C GLU A 203 -0.32 -0.69 7.92
N GLU A 204 -0.82 0.45 7.45
CA GLU A 204 -0.01 1.32 6.61
C GLU A 204 1.31 1.50 7.37
N ALA A 205 2.41 1.02 6.78
CA ALA A 205 3.72 1.17 7.40
C ALA A 205 3.87 2.64 7.81
N LEU A 206 4.24 2.89 9.07
CA LEU A 206 4.60 4.23 9.46
C LEU A 206 5.76 4.65 8.56
N ILE A 207 5.53 5.70 7.79
CA ILE A 207 6.57 6.32 6.99
C ILE A 207 6.96 7.62 7.68
N ALA A 208 8.24 7.97 7.59
CA ALA A 208 8.63 9.33 7.88
C ALA A 208 7.95 10.28 6.88
N CYS A 209 7.40 11.36 7.42
CA CYS A 209 6.71 12.40 6.69
C CYS A 209 7.33 13.73 7.07
N CYS A 210 7.91 14.42 6.08
CA CYS A 210 8.52 15.72 6.29
C CYS A 210 7.47 16.81 6.08
N VAL A 211 6.96 17.38 7.17
CA VAL A 211 6.05 18.52 7.16
C VAL A 211 6.90 19.75 7.49
N ASP A 212 7.15 20.60 6.49
CA ASP A 212 8.14 21.67 6.55
C ASP A 212 9.54 21.14 6.94
N LEU A 213 10.02 21.49 8.15
CA LEU A 213 11.31 21.05 8.70
C LEU A 213 11.17 19.94 9.75
N ASP A 214 9.94 19.60 10.12
CA ASP A 214 9.66 18.61 11.14
C ASP A 214 9.40 17.25 10.49
N CYS A 215 9.97 16.21 11.09
CA CYS A 215 9.59 14.85 10.75
C CYS A 215 8.49 14.37 11.69
N VAL A 216 7.41 13.84 11.10
CA VAL A 216 6.36 13.11 11.81
C VAL A 216 6.21 11.72 11.20
N LEU A 217 5.78 10.74 12.00
CA LEU A 217 5.41 9.43 11.47
C LEU A 217 3.95 9.49 11.01
N ALA A 218 3.74 9.26 9.73
CA ALA A 218 2.40 9.16 9.15
C ALA A 218 2.08 7.69 8.84
N PRO A 219 0.85 7.23 9.09
CA PRO A 219 0.39 5.92 8.63
C PRO A 219 0.27 5.99 7.10
N GLY A 220 1.36 5.62 6.43
CA GLY A 220 1.54 5.63 4.99
C GLY A 220 1.42 6.98 4.27
N ARG A 221 1.38 6.88 2.94
CA ARG A 221 1.67 8.01 2.03
C ARG A 221 0.56 9.04 2.04
N GLN A 222 -0.70 8.61 2.03
CA GLN A 222 -1.83 9.52 1.90
C GLN A 222 -1.97 10.39 3.15
N ALA A 223 -1.84 9.78 4.33
CA ALA A 223 -1.83 10.54 5.58
C ALA A 223 -0.71 11.58 5.62
N CYS A 224 0.46 11.30 5.03
CA CYS A 224 1.53 12.30 4.91
C CYS A 224 1.16 13.47 3.99
N LEU A 225 0.54 13.19 2.84
CA LEU A 225 0.11 14.22 1.90
C LEU A 225 -1.00 15.10 2.48
N ASP A 226 -1.91 14.50 3.27
CA ASP A 226 -3.00 15.22 3.95
C ASP A 226 -2.46 16.17 5.03
N LEU A 227 -1.28 15.88 5.59
CA LEU A 227 -0.53 16.78 6.47
C LEU A 227 0.22 17.88 5.71
N GLY A 228 0.15 17.92 4.38
CA GLY A 228 0.95 18.81 3.53
C GLY A 228 2.43 18.44 3.48
N GLY A 229 2.79 17.23 3.90
CA GLY A 229 4.17 16.77 3.99
C GLY A 229 4.69 16.07 2.74
N VAL A 230 6.00 15.81 2.73
CA VAL A 230 6.71 15.03 1.72
C VAL A 230 6.99 13.63 2.30
N PRO A 231 6.40 12.57 1.74
CA PRO A 231 6.58 11.21 2.23
C PRO A 231 7.99 10.68 1.96
N ARG A 232 8.55 9.96 2.93
CA ARG A 232 9.84 9.25 2.86
C ARG A 232 9.60 7.75 3.02
N PRO A 233 9.14 7.05 1.96
CA PRO A 233 8.69 5.66 2.06
C PRO A 233 9.81 4.68 2.43
N ASP A 234 11.08 5.04 2.21
CA ASP A 234 12.25 4.21 2.56
C ASP A 234 12.76 4.46 3.98
N GLU A 235 12.19 5.43 4.70
CA GLU A 235 12.56 5.80 6.06
C GLU A 235 11.40 5.49 7.01
N TYR A 236 11.57 4.47 7.85
CA TYR A 236 10.54 3.98 8.77
C TYR A 236 10.54 4.71 10.12
N ASP A 237 11.47 5.64 10.32
CA ASP A 237 11.56 6.47 11.50
C ASP A 237 12.01 7.91 11.17
N CYS A 238 11.78 8.81 12.13
CA CYS A 238 12.22 10.19 12.03
C CYS A 238 13.65 10.45 12.50
N LEU A 239 14.38 9.42 12.94
CA LEU A 239 15.79 9.55 13.34
C LEU A 239 16.68 9.69 12.11
N TYR A 240 16.35 9.01 11.02
CA TYR A 240 17.09 9.05 9.77
C TYR A 240 16.49 9.99 8.72
N ALA A 241 15.20 10.32 8.87
CA ALA A 241 14.53 11.20 7.95
C ALA A 241 15.05 12.64 8.04
N HIS A 242 15.92 12.98 7.11
CA HIS A 242 16.41 14.33 6.96
C HIS A 242 15.33 15.20 6.31
N CYS A 243 14.45 15.77 7.14
CA CYS A 243 13.46 16.77 6.73
C CYS A 243 14.06 18.16 6.52
N SER A 244 15.37 18.22 6.25
CA SER A 244 16.04 19.43 5.80
C SER A 244 15.47 19.86 4.46
N VAL A 245 15.13 21.14 4.32
CA VAL A 245 15.06 21.77 3.00
C VAL A 245 16.39 21.48 2.30
N PRO A 246 16.42 20.82 1.13
CA PRO A 246 17.67 20.57 0.44
C PRO A 246 18.36 21.93 0.26
N PRO A 247 19.62 22.07 0.67
CA PRO A 247 20.23 23.37 0.79
C PRO A 247 20.27 24.04 -0.58
N THR A 248 19.44 25.06 -0.79
CA THR A 248 19.47 25.82 -2.03
C THR A 248 20.80 26.55 -2.13
N ALA A 249 21.38 26.49 -3.31
CA ALA A 249 22.66 27.06 -3.66
C ALA A 249 22.61 27.45 -5.14
N VAL A 250 23.69 28.01 -5.65
CA VAL A 250 23.72 28.50 -7.01
C VAL A 250 23.79 27.35 -8.01
N CYS A 251 22.86 27.36 -8.98
CA CYS A 251 22.92 26.57 -10.19
C CYS A 251 23.22 27.47 -11.40
N CYS A 252 24.24 27.11 -12.17
CA CYS A 252 24.63 27.82 -13.38
C CYS A 252 24.19 27.04 -14.62
N LEU A 253 23.17 27.53 -15.32
CA LEU A 253 22.66 26.86 -16.52
C LEU A 253 23.64 26.96 -17.69
N SER A 254 24.07 25.80 -18.21
CA SER A 254 25.13 25.70 -19.21
C SER A 254 24.81 26.41 -20.55
N PHE A 255 23.52 26.53 -20.89
CA PHE A 255 23.09 27.08 -22.18
C PHE A 255 22.81 28.59 -22.15
N SER A 256 22.33 29.12 -21.03
CA SER A 256 21.93 30.53 -20.91
C SER A 256 22.86 31.37 -20.05
N GLY A 257 23.79 30.74 -19.32
CA GLY A 257 24.60 31.40 -18.30
C GLY A 257 23.78 31.96 -17.13
N SER A 258 22.49 31.61 -17.05
CA SER A 258 21.60 32.08 -16.00
C SER A 258 21.95 31.45 -14.66
N CYS A 259 21.85 32.25 -13.61
CA CYS A 259 22.04 31.83 -12.24
C CYS A 259 20.67 31.65 -11.56
N LEU A 260 20.43 30.47 -10.99
CA LEU A 260 19.22 30.15 -10.23
C LEU A 260 19.60 29.64 -8.83
N LEU A 261 18.74 29.86 -7.84
CA LEU A 261 18.81 29.17 -6.54
C LEU A 261 17.80 28.04 -6.56
N VAL A 262 18.30 26.82 -6.75
CA VAL A 262 17.53 25.57 -6.74
C VAL A 262 18.26 24.58 -5.83
N ASP A 263 17.91 23.29 -5.78
CA ASP A 263 18.76 22.26 -5.18
C ASP A 263 19.67 21.56 -6.21
N ASP A 264 20.52 20.65 -5.75
CA ASP A 264 21.48 19.90 -6.58
C ASP A 264 20.79 19.07 -7.68
N TYR A 265 19.69 18.41 -7.32
CA TYR A 265 18.95 17.54 -8.23
C TYR A 265 18.32 18.37 -9.35
N ASP A 266 17.59 19.43 -8.99
CA ASP A 266 16.99 20.35 -9.95
C ASP A 266 18.05 21.01 -10.83
N CYS A 267 19.22 21.36 -10.27
CA CYS A 267 20.29 21.94 -11.04
C CYS A 267 20.80 21.01 -12.14
N HIS A 268 21.07 19.74 -11.78
CA HIS A 268 21.49 18.73 -12.74
C HIS A 268 20.41 18.42 -13.77
N PHE A 269 19.14 18.36 -13.35
CA PHE A 269 18.01 18.13 -14.25
C PHE A 269 17.87 19.23 -15.31
N MET A 270 18.13 20.49 -14.96
CA MET A 270 18.14 21.62 -15.90
C MET A 270 19.42 21.70 -16.76
N GLY A 271 20.34 20.74 -16.66
CA GLY A 271 21.61 20.76 -17.38
C GLY A 271 22.57 21.85 -16.87
N GLY A 272 22.41 22.29 -15.62
CA GLY A 272 23.27 23.26 -14.97
C GLY A 272 24.46 22.64 -14.25
N THR A 273 25.38 23.51 -13.82
CA THR A 273 26.48 23.18 -12.91
C THR A 273 26.13 23.67 -11.51
N TRP A 274 26.16 22.76 -10.55
CA TRP A 274 25.81 23.04 -9.17
C TRP A 274 27.00 23.60 -8.38
N HIS A 275 26.76 24.66 -7.61
CA HIS A 275 27.77 25.37 -6.83
C HIS A 275 27.37 25.47 -5.36
N PRO A 276 27.63 24.41 -4.55
CA PRO A 276 27.15 24.32 -3.16
C PRO A 276 27.75 25.37 -2.22
N ALA A 277 28.88 26.00 -2.60
CA ALA A 277 29.55 27.03 -1.81
C ALA A 277 28.89 28.42 -1.92
N PHE A 278 27.99 28.63 -2.88
CA PHE A 278 27.40 29.94 -3.16
C PHE A 278 25.92 29.95 -2.80
N ARG A 279 25.50 30.93 -1.99
CA ARG A 279 24.13 31.05 -1.48
C ARG A 279 23.30 32.13 -2.17
N ASP A 280 23.92 32.90 -3.05
CA ASP A 280 23.26 33.94 -3.83
C ASP A 280 23.89 34.05 -5.23
N CYS A 281 23.09 34.53 -6.17
CA CYS A 281 23.52 34.79 -7.54
C CYS A 281 24.21 36.14 -7.73
N SER A 282 24.31 36.96 -6.68
CA SER A 282 24.86 38.32 -6.77
C SER A 282 26.39 38.31 -6.90
N THR A 283 27.04 37.29 -6.34
CA THR A 283 28.50 37.10 -6.41
C THR A 283 28.98 36.48 -7.72
N GLY A 284 28.07 36.07 -8.61
CA GLY A 284 28.35 35.73 -10.01
C GLY A 284 29.32 34.56 -10.25
N PRO A 285 29.14 33.36 -9.66
CA PRO A 285 29.97 32.20 -9.99
C PRO A 285 29.70 31.65 -11.40
N CYS A 286 28.59 32.06 -12.03
CA CYS A 286 28.21 31.57 -13.35
C CYS A 286 28.97 32.28 -14.48
N PRO A 287 29.53 31.55 -15.46
CA PRO A 287 30.21 32.15 -16.59
C PRO A 287 29.24 33.04 -17.38
N GLN A 288 29.54 34.34 -17.41
CA GLN A 288 28.78 35.31 -18.18
C GLN A 288 29.02 35.03 -19.67
N THR A 289 28.03 34.51 -20.39
CA THR A 289 28.10 34.45 -21.85
C THR A 289 27.96 35.89 -22.38
N PRO A 290 28.92 36.44 -23.15
CA PRO A 290 28.82 37.80 -23.61
C PRO A 290 27.63 37.94 -24.59
N ALA A 291 26.54 38.53 -24.11
CA ALA A 291 25.30 38.70 -24.89
C ALA A 291 25.36 39.84 -25.93
N GLY A 292 26.51 40.51 -26.09
CA GLY A 292 26.73 41.58 -27.06
C GLY A 292 27.70 41.17 -28.18
N PRO A 293 27.67 41.86 -29.35
CA PRO A 293 28.63 41.63 -30.42
C PRO A 293 30.04 41.85 -29.88
N THR A 294 30.76 40.75 -29.70
CA THR A 294 32.09 40.72 -29.11
C THR A 294 33.10 40.39 -30.20
N THR A 295 34.23 41.08 -30.18
CA THR A 295 35.29 40.85 -31.15
C THR A 295 35.98 39.50 -30.87
N TRP A 296 36.51 38.85 -31.90
CA TRP A 296 37.31 37.62 -31.73
C TRP A 296 38.46 37.80 -30.71
N GLY A 297 38.98 39.01 -30.56
CA GLY A 297 40.00 39.33 -29.56
C GLY A 297 39.51 39.26 -28.11
N GLN A 298 38.25 39.58 -27.83
CA GLN A 298 37.66 39.51 -26.49
C GLN A 298 37.28 38.07 -26.10
N LEU A 299 36.75 37.29 -27.04
CA LEU A 299 36.51 35.84 -26.84
C LEU A 299 37.80 35.11 -26.47
N LYS A 300 38.91 35.39 -27.16
CA LYS A 300 40.20 34.74 -26.87
C LYS A 300 40.74 35.06 -25.48
N ARG A 301 40.42 36.23 -24.90
CA ARG A 301 40.85 36.58 -23.53
C ARG A 301 40.04 35.86 -22.44
N LEU A 302 38.76 35.54 -22.71
CA LEU A 302 37.91 34.82 -21.77
C LEU A 302 38.32 33.34 -21.59
N TYR A 303 38.98 32.75 -22.59
CA TYR A 303 39.40 31.34 -22.56
C TYR A 303 40.92 31.16 -22.44
N GLN A 304 41.66 32.20 -22.03
CA GLN A 304 43.08 32.04 -21.71
C GLN A 304 43.22 31.33 -20.36
N PRO A 305 44.09 30.30 -20.25
CA PRO A 305 44.41 29.69 -18.97
C PRO A 305 44.95 30.74 -18.01
N ALA A 306 44.53 30.69 -16.75
CA ALA A 306 45.08 31.59 -15.73
C ALA A 306 46.60 31.38 -15.60
N PRO A 307 47.38 32.46 -15.36
CA PRO A 307 48.83 32.37 -15.17
C PRO A 307 49.21 31.55 -13.94
#